data_AF-A0A840HZP0-F1
#
_entry.id   AF-A0A840HZP0-F1
#
_cell.length_a   1.000
_cell.length_b   1.000
_cell.length_c   1.000
_cell.angle_alpha   90.00
_cell.angle_beta   90.00
_cell.angle_gamma   90.00
#
_symmetry.space_group_name_H-M   'P 1'
#
loop_
_entity.id
_entity.type
_entity.pdbx_description
1 polymer ?
#
loop_
_entity_poly.entity_id
_entity_poly.type
_entity_poly.pdbx_seq_one_letter_code
_entity_poly.pdbx_strand_id
1 'polypeptide(L)' 'MTEQTYYRWRREYGGMKVDQARRLKQLERENQRLRKAVSDLTLDKMILEEVGRGKF' A
#
# COMPACT_ATOMS: atom_id res chain seq x y z
N MET A 1 -31.04 2.30 6.03
CA MET A 1 -29.77 2.33 5.25
C MET A 1 -28.83 1.18 5.63
N THR A 2 -29.35 -0.04 5.84
CA THR A 2 -28.60 -1.12 6.52
C THR A 2 -28.60 -2.45 5.75
N GLU A 3 -29.67 -2.82 5.05
CA GLU A 3 -29.72 -4.07 4.27
C GLU A 3 -28.82 -4.06 3.04
N GLN A 4 -28.86 -3.00 2.23
CA GLN A 4 -28.07 -2.93 0.99
C GLN A 4 -26.56 -2.94 1.29
N THR A 5 -26.16 -2.27 2.37
CA THR A 5 -24.80 -2.32 2.90
C THR A 5 -24.47 -3.73 3.38
N TYR A 6 -25.31 -4.36 4.21
CA TYR A 6 -25.08 -5.71 4.72
C TYR A 6 -24.90 -6.76 3.60
N TYR A 7 -25.75 -6.77 2.58
CA TYR A 7 -25.62 -7.69 1.45
C TYR A 7 -24.37 -7.43 0.60
N ARG A 8 -23.96 -6.16 0.44
CA ARG A 8 -22.71 -5.83 -0.25
C ARG A 8 -21.50 -6.36 0.51
N TRP A 9 -21.46 -6.16 1.82
CA TRP A 9 -20.39 -6.68 2.68
C TRP A 9 -20.36 -8.21 2.71
N ARG A 10 -21.53 -8.88 2.72
CA ARG A 10 -21.60 -10.34 2.63
C ARG A 10 -21.17 -10.86 1.25
N ARG A 11 -21.43 -10.14 0.17
CA ARG A 11 -20.97 -10.52 -1.18
C ARG A 11 -19.46 -10.35 -1.33
N GLU A 12 -18.90 -9.26 -0.81
CA GLU A 12 -17.46 -8.95 -0.90
C GLU A 12 -16.64 -9.78 0.10
N TYR A 13 -17.16 -10.04 1.29
CA TYR A 13 -16.39 -10.64 2.40
C TYR A 13 -17.02 -11.91 2.99
N GLY A 14 -18.22 -12.32 2.57
CA GLY A 14 -18.93 -13.46 3.19
C GLY A 14 -18.33 -14.83 2.95
N GLY A 15 -17.36 -14.95 2.04
CA GLY A 15 -16.49 -16.13 1.89
C GLY A 15 -15.08 -15.94 2.47
N MET A 16 -14.73 -14.72 2.89
CA MET A 16 -13.42 -14.37 3.41
C MET A 16 -13.45 -14.48 4.94
N LYS A 17 -12.65 -15.37 5.52
CA LYS A 17 -12.55 -15.45 7.00
C LYS A 17 -12.08 -14.08 7.51
N VAL A 18 -12.63 -13.61 8.63
CA VAL A 18 -12.29 -12.30 9.23
C VAL A 18 -10.77 -12.11 9.36
N ASP A 19 -10.03 -13.19 9.63
CA ASP A 19 -8.57 -13.21 9.69
C ASP A 19 -7.89 -12.95 8.34
N GLN A 20 -8.45 -13.46 7.24
CA GLN A 20 -7.95 -13.19 5.89
C GLN A 20 -8.15 -11.73 5.50
N ALA A 21 -9.31 -11.14 5.82
CA ALA A 21 -9.57 -9.72 5.58
C ALA A 21 -8.65 -8.83 6.43
N ARG A 22 -8.41 -9.20 7.69
CA ARG A 22 -7.44 -8.50 8.57
C ARG A 22 -6.02 -8.58 8.02
N ARG A 23 -5.59 -9.75 7.55
CA ARG A 23 -4.28 -9.96 6.93
C ARG A 23 -4.14 -9.15 5.64
N LEU A 24 -5.17 -9.11 4.80
CA LEU A 24 -5.16 -8.32 3.57
C LEU A 24 -4.95 -6.84 3.88
N LYS A 25 -5.71 -6.29 4.83
CA LYS A 25 -5.59 -4.88 5.23
C LYS A 25 -4.22 -4.54 5.83
N GLN A 26 -3.59 -5.48 6.53
CA GLN A 26 -2.22 -5.32 7.02
C GLN A 26 -1.21 -5.28 5.86
N LEU A 27 -1.33 -6.22 4.92
CA LEU A 27 -0.47 -6.28 3.72
C LEU A 27 -0.62 -5.04 2.84
N GLU A 28 -1.85 -4.52 2.66
CA GLU A 28 -2.09 -3.29 1.91
C GLU A 28 -1.38 -2.08 2.53
N ARG A 29 -1.46 -1.94 3.87
CA ARG A 29 -0.77 -0.86 4.60
C ARG A 29 0.74 -0.99 4.51
N GLU A 30 1.26 -2.21 4.64
CA GLU A 30 2.68 -2.47 4.53
C GLU A 30 3.19 -2.18 3.11
N ASN A 31 2.45 -2.61 2.08
CA ASN A 31 2.76 -2.32 0.69
C ASN A 31 2.80 -0.80 0.43
N GLN A 32 1.85 -0.05 0.98
CA GLN A 32 1.84 1.41 0.85
C GLN A 32 3.08 2.04 1.49
N ARG A 33 3.47 1.59 2.69
CA ARG A 33 4.69 2.06 3.37
C ARG A 33 5.95 1.73 2.57
N LEU A 34 6.04 0.50 2.06
CA LEU A 34 7.17 0.04 1.26
C LEU A 34 7.30 0.84 -0.04
N ARG A 35 6.18 1.06 -0.76
CA ARG A 35 6.17 1.90 -1.96
C ARG A 35 6.68 3.30 -1.68
N LYS A 36 6.23 3.92 -0.58
CA LYS A 36 6.71 5.24 -0.19
C LYS A 36 8.22 5.23 0.08
N ALA A 37 8.70 4.29 0.89
CA ALA A 37 10.12 4.17 1.22
C ALA A 37 10.99 3.97 -0.03
N VAL A 38 10.54 3.14 -0.97
CA VAL A 38 11.25 2.92 -2.24
C VAL A 38 11.28 4.19 -3.08
N SER A 39 10.16 4.92 -3.19
CA SER A 39 10.13 6.19 -3.93
C SER A 39 11.07 7.22 -3.32
N ASP A 40 11.03 7.40 -1.99
CA ASP A 40 11.88 8.36 -1.27
C ASP A 40 13.37 8.01 -1.49
N LEU A 41 13.76 6.74 -1.31
CA LEU A 41 15.13 6.28 -1.54
C LEU A 41 15.58 6.41 -3.00
N THR A 42 14.67 6.18 -3.95
CA THR A 42 14.98 6.32 -5.37
C THR A 42 15.25 7.78 -5.71
N LEU A 43 14.45 8.70 -5.17
CA LEU A 43 14.63 10.14 -5.35
C LEU A 43 15.95 10.62 -4.74
N ASP A 44 16.27 10.20 -3.51
CA ASP A 44 17.54 10.51 -2.86
C ASP A 44 18.73 10.03 -3.70
N LYS A 45 18.65 8.80 -4.21
CA LYS A 45 19.68 8.24 -5.09
C LYS A 45 19.87 9.09 -6.36
N MET A 46 18.77 9.48 -7.01
CA MET A 46 18.83 10.33 -8.21
C MET A 46 19.49 11.68 -7.92
N ILE A 47 19.13 12.31 -6.80
CA ILE A 47 19.75 13.58 -6.38
C ILE A 47 21.25 13.42 -6.16
N LEU A 48 21.66 12.35 -5.45
CA LEU A 48 23.08 12.09 -5.18
C LEU A 48 23.86 11.83 -6.46
N GLU A 49 23.29 11.10 -7.42
CA GLU A 49 23.90 10.87 -8.73
C GLU A 49 24.05 12.19 -9.51
N GLU A 50 23.04 13.05 -9.51
CA GLU A 50 23.08 14.34 -10.20
C GLU A 50 24.11 15.29 -9.57
N VAL A 51 24.15 15.39 -8.24
CA VAL A 51 25.17 16.18 -7.51
C VAL A 51 26.58 15.65 -7.78
N GLY A 52 26.75 14.34 -7.90
CA GLY A 52 28.03 13.72 -8.25
C GLY A 52 28.47 14.04 -9.69
N ARG A 53 27.53 14.14 -10.63
CA ARG A 53 27.78 14.50 -12.03
C ARG A 53 28.10 15.98 -12.22
N GLY A 54 27.43 16.87 -11.48
CA GLY A 54 27.61 18.33 -11.58
C GLY A 54 28.89 18.90 -10.98
N LYS A 55 29.84 18.05 -10.52
CA LYS A 55 31.10 18.47 -9.89
C LYS A 55 32.35 18.34 -10.77
N PHE A 56 32.19 18.23 -12.09
CA PHE A 56 33.29 18.27 -13.07
C PHE A 56 32.96 19.23 -14.21
#